data_AF-A0A1X0R6H8-F1
#
_entry.id   AF-A0A1X0R6H8-F1
#
_cell.length_a   1.000
_cell.length_b   1.000
_cell.length_c   1.000
_cell.angle_alpha   90.00
_cell.angle_beta   90.00
_cell.angle_gamma   90.00
#
_symmetry.space_group_name_H-M   'P 1'
#
loop_
_entity.id
_entity.type
_entity.pdbx_description
1 polymer ?
#
loop_
_entity_poly.entity_id
_entity_poly.type
_entity_poly.pdbx_seq_one_letter_code
_entity_poly.pdbx_strand_id
1 'polypeptide(L)' 'CRIHHSHYVIEVIQIRGHKPLFMLPYSPFLNPIEECWSKIKAYVRRNPLFSLDTLTPRIQSACRSLTTEDCLG' A
#
# COMPACT_ATOMS: atom_id res chain seq x y z
N CYS A 1 1.17 -14.11 -0.61
CA CYS A 1 0.72 -14.17 0.80
C CYS A 1 -0.43 -15.18 0.90
N ARG A 2 -0.39 -16.16 1.81
CA ARG A 2 -1.40 -17.24 1.87
C ARG A 2 -2.79 -16.73 2.27
N ILE A 3 -2.87 -15.69 3.10
CA ILE A 3 -4.15 -15.17 3.61
C ILE A 3 -5.02 -14.58 2.48
N HIS A 4 -4.41 -14.00 1.43
CA HIS A 4 -5.13 -13.45 0.27
C HIS A 4 -5.80 -14.53 -0.60
N HIS A 5 -5.39 -15.80 -0.46
CA HIS A 5 -5.91 -16.93 -1.24
C HIS A 5 -6.92 -17.77 -0.44
N SER A 6 -7.25 -17.36 0.80
CA SER A 6 -8.23 -18.08 1.61
C SER A 6 -9.62 -18.01 0.97
N HIS A 7 -10.40 -19.08 1.10
CA HIS A 7 -11.77 -19.14 0.59
C HIS A 7 -12.60 -17.96 1.09
N TYR A 8 -12.52 -17.69 2.40
CA TYR A 8 -13.23 -16.57 3.04
C TYR A 8 -12.92 -15.22 2.38
N VAL A 9 -11.64 -14.90 2.14
CA VAL A 9 -11.26 -13.63 1.52
C VAL A 9 -11.75 -13.55 0.08
N ILE A 10 -11.63 -14.62 -0.70
CA ILE A 10 -12.10 -14.67 -2.09
C ILE A 10 -13.61 -14.47 -2.17
N GLU A 11 -14.37 -15.16 -1.32
CA GLU A 11 -15.83 -15.09 -1.27
C GLU A 11 -16.32 -13.68 -0.93
N VAL A 12 -15.73 -13.03 0.08
CA VAL A 12 -16.07 -11.65 0.45
C VAL A 12 -15.81 -10.67 -0.70
N ILE A 13 -14.72 -10.85 -1.45
CA ILE A 13 -14.41 -10.03 -2.63
C ILE A 13 -15.46 -10.25 -3.74
N GLN A 14 -15.83 -11.51 -4.01
CA GLN A 14 -16.78 -11.88 -5.06
C GLN A 14 -18.21 -11.44 -4.77
N ILE A 15 -18.68 -11.55 -3.52
CA ILE A 15 -20.02 -11.08 -3.10
C ILE A 15 -20.17 -9.56 -3.31
N ARG A 16 -19.06 -8.81 -3.22
CA ARG A 16 -19.01 -7.37 -3.49
C ARG A 16 -18.96 -7.05 -5.00
N GLY A 17 -18.98 -8.06 -5.88
CA GLY A 17 -18.91 -7.90 -7.34
C GLY A 17 -17.50 -7.69 -7.89
N HIS A 18 -16.47 -7.90 -7.08
CA HIS A 18 -15.07 -7.75 -7.50
C HIS A 18 -14.44 -9.09 -7.86
N LYS A 19 -13.41 -9.06 -8.71
CA LYS A 19 -12.60 -10.22 -9.06
C LYS A 19 -11.19 -10.05 -8.50
N PRO A 20 -10.68 -11.00 -7.67
CA PRO A 20 -9.30 -10.93 -7.22
C PRO A 20 -8.34 -11.12 -8.40
N LEU A 21 -7.32 -10.26 -8.48
CA LEU A 21 -6.19 -10.39 -9.40
C LEU A 21 -4.96 -10.79 -8.59
N PHE A 22 -4.47 -12.01 -8.81
CA PHE A 22 -3.29 -12.53 -8.13
C PHE A 22 -2.04 -12.27 -8.96
N MET A 23 -0.97 -11.87 -8.28
CA MET A 23 0.35 -11.70 -8.88
C MET A 23 1.22 -12.93 -8.62
N LEU A 24 2.19 -13.15 -9.51
CA LEU A 24 3.21 -14.17 -9.30
C LEU A 24 4.01 -13.88 -8.02
N PRO A 25 4.47 -14.92 -7.31
CA PRO A 25 5.38 -14.75 -6.19
C PRO A 25 6.63 -13.96 -6.60
N TYR A 26 7.11 -13.08 -5.70
CA TYR A 26 8.33 -12.27 -5.89
C TYR A 26 8.31 -11.34 -7.11
N SER A 27 7.13 -10.91 -7.57
CA SER A 27 7.00 -9.90 -8.63
C SER A 27 6.50 -8.54 -8.11
N PRO A 28 7.16 -7.91 -7.12
CA PRO A 28 6.71 -6.63 -6.58
C PRO A 28 6.77 -5.50 -7.63
N PHE A 29 7.67 -5.60 -8.60
CA PHE A 29 7.78 -4.65 -9.72
C PHE A 29 6.55 -4.61 -10.64
N LEU A 30 5.63 -5.58 -10.54
CA LEU A 30 4.35 -5.57 -11.25
C LEU A 30 3.23 -4.89 -10.44
N ASN A 31 3.50 -4.50 -9.19
CA ASN A 31 2.49 -3.95 -8.29
C ASN A 31 2.62 -2.43 -8.20
N PRO A 32 1.69 -1.65 -8.76
CA PRO A 32 1.80 -0.18 -8.81
C PRO A 32 1.84 0.48 -7.43
N ILE A 33 1.33 -0.18 -6.38
CA ILE A 33 1.37 0.36 -5.02
C ILE A 33 2.80 0.49 -4.46
N GLU A 34 3.77 -0.23 -5.00
CA GLU A 34 5.15 -0.20 -4.51
C GLU A 34 5.79 1.18 -4.71
N GLU A 35 5.51 1.84 -5.84
CA GLU A 35 5.98 3.21 -6.11
C GLU A 35 5.35 4.23 -5.15
N CYS A 36 4.04 4.12 -4.90
CA CYS A 36 3.35 4.93 -3.89
C CYS A 36 4.02 4.78 -2.51
N TRP A 37 4.32 3.54 -2.10
CA TRP A 37 5.00 3.29 -0.83
C TRP A 37 6.45 3.78 -0.82
N SER A 38 7.14 3.80 -1.96
CA SER A 38 8.47 4.40 -2.09
C SER A 38 8.45 5.88 -1.69
N LYS A 39 7.51 6.65 -2.24
CA LYS A 39 7.32 8.09 -1.92
C LYS A 39 6.90 8.32 -0.47
N ILE A 40 5.93 7.56 0.04
CA ILE A 40 5.49 7.64 1.45
C ILE A 40 6.68 7.39 2.40
N LYS A 41 7.43 6.31 2.18
CA LYS A 41 8.60 5.96 3.02
C LYS A 41 9.68 7.04 2.94
N ALA A 42 9.92 7.63 1.77
CA ALA A 42 10.86 8.72 1.62
C ALA A 42 10.44 9.95 2.45
N TYR A 43 9.15 10.32 2.43
CA TYR A 43 8.63 11.42 3.23
C TYR A 43 8.79 11.17 4.74
N VAL A 44 8.42 9.97 5.20
CA VAL A 44 8.54 9.59 6.62
C VAL A 44 10.01 9.63 7.05
N ARG A 45 10.93 9.04 6.27
CA ARG A 45 12.37 8.97 6.60
C ARG A 45 13.07 10.33 6.61
N ARG A 46 12.60 11.31 5.83
CA ARG A 46 13.18 12.67 5.80
C ARG A 46 13.07 13.39 7.15
N ASN A 47 12.21 12.93 8.05
CA ASN A 47 12.01 13.55 9.34
C ASN A 47 12.20 12.50 10.44
N PRO A 48 13.11 12.72 11.41
CA PRO A 48 13.28 11.80 12.52
C PRO A 48 11.99 11.72 13.35
N LEU A 49 11.70 10.53 13.88
CA LEU A 49 10.63 10.33 14.85
C LEU A 49 11.19 10.58 16.26
N PHE A 50 10.57 11.48 17.00
CA PHE A 50 10.87 11.69 18.41
C PHE A 50 10.12 10.69 19.29
N SER A 51 10.52 10.56 20.56
CA SER A 51 9.95 9.58 21.49
C SER A 51 8.43 9.70 21.72
N LEU A 52 7.87 10.90 21.52
CA LEU A 52 6.44 11.17 21.62
C LEU A 52 5.70 11.04 20.28
N ASP A 53 6.43 10.90 19.18
CA ASP A 53 5.82 10.75 17.87
C ASP A 53 5.26 9.33 17.69
N THR A 54 4.15 9.24 16.98
CA THR A 54 3.61 7.96 16.51
C THR A 54 3.75 7.87 14.99
N LEU A 55 4.02 6.65 14.50
CA LEU A 55 4.24 6.43 13.07
C LEU A 55 2.96 6.65 12.26
N THR A 56 1.79 6.31 12.81
CA THR A 56 0.51 6.35 12.10
C THR A 56 0.12 7.74 11.60
N PRO A 57 0.14 8.82 12.42
CA PRO A 57 -0.09 10.19 11.92
C PRO A 57 0.95 10.63 10.88
N ARG A 58 2.20 10.16 11.01
CA ARG A 58 3.26 10.48 10.04
C ARG A 58 2.99 9.85 8.68
N ILE A 59 2.57 8.58 8.66
CA ILE A 59 2.13 7.89 7.44
C ILE A 59 0.93 8.61 6.84
N GLN A 60 -0.07 8.99 7.65
CA GLN A 60 -1.23 9.73 7.17
C GLN A 60 -0.85 11.07 6.54
N SER A 61 0.06 11.82 7.16
CA SER A 61 0.60 13.06 6.60
C SER A 61 1.36 12.81 5.30
N ALA A 62 2.16 11.74 5.23
CA ALA A 62 2.89 11.36 4.03
C ALA A 62 1.94 10.97 2.88
N CYS A 63 0.85 10.27 3.14
CA CYS A 63 -0.15 9.93 2.12
C CYS A 63 -0.76 11.18 1.47
N ARG A 64 -0.87 12.29 2.20
CA ARG A 64 -1.36 13.58 1.64
C ARG A 64 -0.37 14.25 0.69
N SER A 65 0.87 13.77 0.61
CA SER A 65 1.87 14.25 -0.35
C SER A 65 1.84 13.52 -1.71
N LEU A 66 1.02 12.47 -1.81
CA LEU A 66 0.78 11.78 -3.09
C LEU A 66 -0.15 12.64 -3.96
N THR A 67 0.18 12.72 -5.24
CA THR A 67 -0.62 13.39 -6.26
C THR A 67 -1.18 12.38 -7.25
N THR A 68 -2.10 12.83 -8.11
CA THR A 68 -2.64 12.01 -9.19
C THR A 68 -1.57 11.56 -10.17
N GLU A 69 -0.57 12.40 -10.42
CA GLU A 69 0.53 12.13 -11.34
C GLU A 69 1.39 10.97 -10.81
N ASP A 70 1.64 10.90 -9.50
CA ASP A 70 2.38 9.76 -8.91
C ASP A 70 1.67 8.41 -9.14
N CYS A 71 0.34 8.42 -9.22
CA CYS A 71 -0.47 7.22 -9.42
C CYS A 71 -0.56 6.79 -10.89
N LEU A 72 -0.32 7.71 -11.82
CA LEU A 72 -0.39 7.45 -13.27
C LEU A 72 0.93 6.93 -13.83
N GLY A 73 2.05 7.14 -13.11
CA GLY A 73 3.40 6.74 -13.53
C GLY A 73 4.08 7.80 -14.37
#